data_AF-A0A1F9HA88-F1
#
_entry.id   AF-A0A1F9HA88-F1
#
_cell.length_a   1.000
_cell.length_b   1.000
_cell.length_c   1.000
_cell.angle_alpha   90.00
_cell.angle_beta   90.00
_cell.angle_gamma   90.00
#
_symmetry.space_group_name_H-M   'P 1'
#
loop_
_entity.id
_entity.type
_entity.pdbx_description
1 polymer ?
#
loop_
_entity_poly.entity_id
_entity_poly.type
_entity_poly.pdbx_seq_one_letter_code
_entity_poly.pdbx_strand_id
1 'polypeptide(L)'
;MRFCFALILLFFLFLFQTACQLSVLDLFNGGDDSDDPQVESIGGNPSAGSRTIYENVNLNDLCLDDACEAPYEELPDDWFVTDGQEPLDSSQCNYDYNPNLLSTFIMGKPGEGVNGLNLLFSKEDLFFLAWISIREKINPYFLMGVISQESAGNCSLVSSSGGEGCFQITNTFGQGQLLDSYPDRTEDWHWSTRTEDYPESIFLDLEDYFGEIPDSDQYRLTLDAQASEIDGVDVSSVVNFPFGSIGSGLYFFWQPYLLFFSYSSAENNAQNLFETANGKAAWQAAAYNGGAYGAAEALRDFGENFLADMAEETEDYAGRVVDYCKEYEAGSEIFEESFDFDDIVLFIDLLSYTYPDDWVDWNALKSEVYQNFFSDGTTTLSFVDDIKAVVYVISTYEEALAPEWPEENSL
;
A
#
# COMPACT_ATOMS: atom_id res chain seq x y z
N MET A 1 38.95 45.93 3.58
CA MET A 1 37.63 45.91 2.88
C MET A 1 37.37 44.62 2.08
N ARG A 2 38.39 43.86 1.64
CA ARG A 2 38.19 42.54 0.97
C ARG A 2 38.01 41.35 1.94
N PHE A 3 38.42 41.48 3.20
CA PHE A 3 38.29 40.42 4.21
C PHE A 3 36.91 40.34 4.87
N CYS A 4 36.15 41.45 4.93
CA CYS A 4 34.79 41.43 5.49
C CYS A 4 33.75 40.82 4.54
N PHE A 5 33.98 40.86 3.22
CA PHE A 5 33.05 40.29 2.23
C PHE A 5 33.10 38.75 2.22
N ALA A 6 34.27 38.15 2.44
CA ALA A 6 34.42 36.69 2.49
C ALA A 6 33.76 36.08 3.74
N LEU A 7 33.80 36.78 4.88
CA LEU A 7 33.16 36.32 6.12
C LEU A 7 31.64 36.42 6.07
N ILE A 8 31.08 37.42 5.38
CA ILE A 8 29.63 37.56 5.19
C ILE A 8 29.11 36.49 4.22
N LEU A 9 29.85 36.16 3.15
CA LEU A 9 29.46 35.07 2.23
C LEU A 9 29.51 33.69 2.90
N LEU A 10 30.51 33.43 3.73
CA LEU A 10 30.60 32.19 4.52
C LEU A 10 29.49 32.09 5.57
N PHE A 11 29.08 33.20 6.18
CA PHE A 11 27.97 33.22 7.14
C PHE A 11 26.61 33.00 6.47
N PHE A 12 26.40 33.51 5.25
CA PHE A 12 25.19 33.21 4.47
C PHE A 12 25.17 31.77 3.94
N LEU A 13 26.31 31.22 3.50
CA LEU A 13 26.39 29.81 3.10
C LEU A 13 26.17 28.85 4.28
N PHE A 14 26.61 29.22 5.49
CA PHE A 14 26.32 28.44 6.70
C PHE A 14 24.84 28.55 7.13
N LEU A 15 24.23 29.73 7.02
CA LEU A 15 22.81 29.93 7.34
C LEU A 15 21.86 29.25 6.33
N PHE A 16 22.25 29.13 5.06
CA PHE A 16 21.47 28.40 4.04
C PHE A 16 21.66 26.87 4.13
N GLN A 17 22.76 26.38 4.71
CA GLN A 17 22.92 24.94 4.96
C GLN A 17 22.24 24.47 6.25
N THR A 18 21.98 25.37 7.21
CA THR A 18 21.22 25.03 8.44
C THR A 18 19.72 25.30 8.33
N ALA A 19 19.23 25.79 7.19
CA ALA A 19 17.81 26.10 6.98
C ALA A 19 17.08 25.13 6.02
N CYS A 20 17.75 24.09 5.53
CA CYS A 20 17.20 23.03 4.67
C CYS A 20 17.45 21.63 5.24
N GLN A 21 17.29 21.49 6.56
CA GLN A 21 17.05 20.21 7.22
C GLN A 21 15.92 20.43 8.24
N LEU A 22 14.71 20.70 7.74
CA LEU A 22 13.54 20.21 8.46
C LEU A 22 13.43 18.75 8.05
N SER A 23 14.10 17.87 8.80
CA SER A 23 13.67 16.47 8.83
C SER A 23 12.31 16.44 9.51
N VAL A 24 11.40 15.63 8.97
CA VAL A 24 10.07 15.31 9.54
C VAL A 24 10.13 14.87 11.01
N LEU A 25 11.33 14.54 11.52
CA LEU A 25 11.63 14.14 12.90
C LEU A 25 11.33 15.16 14.03
N ASP A 26 11.21 16.46 13.79
CA ASP A 26 11.00 17.43 14.90
C ASP A 26 9.53 17.59 15.36
N LEU A 27 8.61 16.74 14.87
CA LEU A 27 7.19 16.71 15.28
C LEU A 27 6.88 15.80 16.48
N PHE A 28 7.86 15.03 16.98
CA PHE A 28 7.63 13.97 17.97
C PHE A 28 8.20 14.35 19.34
N ASN A 29 7.36 14.91 20.22
CA ASN A 29 7.67 14.95 21.64
C ASN A 29 6.39 14.89 22.48
N GLY A 30 6.03 13.67 22.87
CA GLY A 30 5.02 13.36 23.87
C GLY A 30 5.27 11.93 24.32
N GLY A 31 5.55 11.74 25.60
CA GLY A 31 5.65 10.41 26.21
C GLY A 31 4.53 10.22 27.21
N ASP A 32 4.05 8.99 27.33
CA ASP A 32 3.73 8.35 28.60
C ASP A 32 3.68 6.83 28.39
N ASP A 33 4.29 6.09 29.32
CA ASP A 33 4.28 4.63 29.38
C ASP A 33 2.89 4.13 29.84
N SER A 34 2.19 3.37 28.99
CA SER A 34 1.13 2.46 29.43
C SER A 34 1.18 1.14 28.64
N ASP A 35 1.09 0.02 29.36
CA ASP A 35 1.19 -1.37 28.88
C ASP A 35 -0.04 -1.84 28.04
N ASP A 36 -0.53 -1.03 27.09
CA ASP A 36 -1.59 -1.38 26.14
C ASP A 36 -1.31 -0.59 24.83
N PRO A 37 -1.29 -1.18 23.61
CA PRO A 37 -0.70 -0.51 22.45
C PRO A 37 -1.72 0.45 21.81
N GLN A 38 -1.89 1.62 22.44
CA GLN A 38 -2.48 2.79 21.79
C GLN A 38 -1.47 3.35 20.77
N VAL A 39 -1.94 4.21 19.85
CA VAL A 39 -1.02 4.92 18.95
C VAL A 39 0.02 5.67 19.79
N GLU A 40 1.30 5.33 19.60
CA GLU A 40 2.39 5.75 20.48
C GLU A 40 2.61 7.27 20.44
N SER A 41 2.40 7.87 19.25
CA SER A 41 2.52 9.32 19.06
C SER A 41 1.41 9.89 18.19
N ILE A 42 0.55 10.74 18.79
CA ILE A 42 -0.44 11.52 18.05
C ILE A 42 0.21 12.80 17.52
N GLY A 43 0.59 12.79 16.24
CA GLY A 43 1.12 13.92 15.49
C GLY A 43 0.07 14.62 14.62
N GLY A 44 0.49 15.65 13.89
CA GLY A 44 -0.37 16.35 12.93
C GLY A 44 -1.51 17.15 13.56
N ASN A 45 -2.62 17.27 12.84
CA ASN A 45 -3.84 17.93 13.33
C ASN A 45 -5.11 17.11 13.02
N PRO A 46 -5.24 15.89 13.60
CA PRO A 46 -6.39 15.03 13.37
C PRO A 46 -7.69 15.68 13.85
N SER A 47 -8.78 15.33 13.16
CA SER A 47 -10.15 15.67 13.57
C SER A 47 -10.47 15.12 14.96
N ALA A 48 -11.53 15.64 15.59
CA ALA A 48 -11.96 15.18 16.90
C ALA A 48 -12.37 13.69 16.89
N GLY A 49 -13.00 13.23 15.79
CA GLY A 49 -13.33 11.83 15.55
C GLY A 49 -12.08 10.95 15.52
N SER A 50 -11.11 11.27 14.65
CA SER A 50 -9.87 10.49 14.52
C SER A 50 -9.05 10.46 15.81
N ARG A 51 -8.95 11.59 16.52
CA ARG A 51 -8.28 11.63 17.82
C ARG A 51 -8.93 10.69 18.83
N THR A 52 -10.26 10.64 18.86
CA THR A 52 -10.98 9.71 19.72
C THR A 52 -10.64 8.26 19.36
N ILE A 53 -10.53 7.92 18.09
CA ILE A 53 -10.10 6.58 17.68
C ILE A 53 -8.67 6.30 18.17
N TYR A 54 -7.69 7.15 17.83
CA TYR A 54 -6.28 6.95 18.19
C TYR A 54 -6.02 6.85 19.71
N GLU A 55 -6.83 7.53 20.54
CA GLU A 55 -6.73 7.47 22.00
C GLU A 55 -7.33 6.19 22.62
N ASN A 56 -8.13 5.42 21.88
CA ASN A 56 -8.92 4.33 22.44
C ASN A 56 -8.68 2.97 21.78
N VAL A 57 -7.96 2.91 20.66
CA VAL A 57 -7.78 1.68 19.89
C VAL A 57 -6.34 1.41 19.54
N ASN A 58 -6.04 0.11 19.38
CA ASN A 58 -4.82 -0.39 18.76
C ASN A 58 -5.09 -0.57 17.26
N LEU A 59 -4.43 0.20 16.40
CA LEU A 59 -4.63 0.13 14.95
C LEU A 59 -4.07 -1.15 14.30
N ASN A 60 -3.36 -2.00 15.06
CA ASN A 60 -2.98 -3.34 14.62
C ASN A 60 -4.13 -4.34 14.79
N ASP A 61 -5.13 -4.02 15.63
CA ASP A 61 -6.29 -4.86 15.91
C ASP A 61 -7.40 -4.54 14.91
N LEU A 62 -7.18 -4.91 13.65
CA LEU A 62 -8.11 -4.66 12.54
C LEU A 62 -9.25 -5.67 12.46
N CYS A 63 -9.48 -6.37 13.57
CA CYS A 63 -10.30 -7.56 13.65
C CYS A 63 -11.31 -7.41 14.76
N LEU A 64 -12.56 -7.75 14.47
CA LEU A 64 -13.56 -8.02 15.49
C LEU A 64 -13.49 -9.53 15.79
N ASP A 65 -13.29 -9.91 17.05
CA ASP A 65 -13.35 -11.32 17.50
C ASP A 65 -12.31 -12.29 16.85
N ASP A 66 -12.58 -13.61 16.85
CA ASP A 66 -11.70 -14.70 16.34
C ASP A 66 -11.54 -14.68 14.79
N ALA A 67 -12.11 -13.70 14.09
CA ALA A 67 -12.13 -13.64 12.61
C ALA A 67 -10.74 -13.52 11.98
N CYS A 68 -9.74 -13.08 12.76
CA CYS A 68 -8.34 -13.02 12.35
C CYS A 68 -7.49 -14.17 12.87
N GLU A 69 -8.09 -15.25 13.36
CA GLU A 69 -7.34 -16.49 13.51
C GLU A 69 -7.19 -17.14 12.13
N ALA A 70 -5.94 -17.34 11.71
CA ALA A 70 -5.68 -18.09 10.49
C ALA A 70 -6.31 -19.50 10.60
N PRO A 71 -6.86 -20.07 9.52
CA PRO A 71 -7.42 -21.43 9.55
C PRO A 71 -6.35 -22.52 9.74
N TYR A 72 -5.07 -22.15 9.77
CA TYR A 72 -3.89 -22.98 9.98
C TYR A 72 -3.05 -22.38 11.14
N GLU A 73 -1.94 -23.03 11.50
CA GLU A 73 -1.11 -22.55 12.62
C GLU A 73 -0.70 -21.09 12.41
N GLU A 74 -0.87 -20.25 13.43
CA GLU A 74 -0.44 -18.86 13.37
C GLU A 74 1.07 -18.80 13.13
N LEU A 75 1.53 -17.88 12.26
CA LEU A 75 2.95 -17.67 12.13
C LEU A 75 3.49 -17.14 13.45
N PRO A 76 4.71 -17.54 13.85
CA PRO A 76 5.37 -16.92 15.00
C PRO A 76 5.37 -15.39 14.88
N ASP A 77 5.13 -14.69 15.99
CA ASP A 77 5.10 -13.21 16.02
C ASP A 77 6.37 -12.56 15.42
N ASP A 78 7.51 -13.26 15.49
CA ASP A 78 8.79 -12.83 14.94
C ASP A 78 8.90 -12.96 13.40
N TRP A 79 7.91 -13.55 12.73
CA TRP A 79 7.86 -13.68 11.27
C TRP A 79 7.33 -12.43 10.58
N PHE A 80 6.41 -11.73 11.23
CA PHE A 80 5.86 -10.48 10.73
C PHE A 80 6.72 -9.27 11.06
N VAL A 81 7.64 -9.39 12.04
CA VAL A 81 8.50 -8.32 12.56
C VAL A 81 7.76 -6.97 12.57
N THR A 82 6.58 -6.94 13.19
CA THR A 82 5.82 -5.70 13.42
C THR A 82 6.16 -5.07 14.76
N ASP A 83 6.68 -5.86 15.69
CA ASP A 83 6.98 -5.44 17.05
C ASP A 83 8.41 -4.88 17.16
N GLY A 84 8.52 -3.63 17.61
CA GLY A 84 9.80 -2.93 17.76
C GLY A 84 10.32 -2.28 16.47
N GLN A 85 9.47 -2.08 15.47
CA GLN A 85 9.82 -1.27 14.31
C GLN A 85 10.01 0.20 14.69
N GLU A 86 11.13 0.77 14.24
CA GLU A 86 11.30 2.23 14.23
C GLU A 86 10.42 2.83 13.12
N PRO A 87 10.10 4.14 13.18
CA PRO A 87 9.45 4.84 12.08
C PRO A 87 10.17 4.54 10.76
N LEU A 88 9.40 4.49 9.66
CA LEU A 88 9.92 4.30 8.30
C LEU A 88 11.19 5.15 8.10
N ASP A 89 12.30 4.49 7.74
CA ASP A 89 13.61 5.09 7.50
C ASP A 89 14.01 5.03 6.02
N SER A 90 13.98 6.19 5.36
CA SER A 90 14.38 6.40 3.96
C SER A 90 15.77 5.87 3.55
N SER A 91 16.64 5.51 4.50
CA SER A 91 17.92 4.84 4.21
C SER A 91 17.76 3.38 3.74
N GLN A 92 16.59 2.79 4.01
CA GLN A 92 16.18 1.45 3.66
C GLN A 92 14.71 1.40 3.21
N CYS A 93 14.31 0.36 2.49
CA CYS A 93 12.92 0.06 2.22
C CYS A 93 12.48 -1.02 3.19
N ASN A 94 11.87 -0.61 4.30
CA ASN A 94 11.23 -1.56 5.22
C ASN A 94 9.95 -2.07 4.56
N TYR A 95 9.73 -3.39 4.54
CA TYR A 95 8.51 -3.94 3.96
C TYR A 95 7.33 -3.82 4.93
N ASP A 96 7.55 -4.19 6.19
CA ASP A 96 6.49 -4.18 7.20
C ASP A 96 6.18 -2.76 7.66
N TYR A 97 4.89 -2.47 7.82
CA TYR A 97 4.38 -1.19 8.28
C TYR A 97 3.58 -1.36 9.57
N ASN A 98 4.01 -0.69 10.64
CA ASN A 98 3.29 -0.62 11.89
C ASN A 98 2.41 0.65 11.97
N PRO A 99 1.07 0.54 11.84
CA PRO A 99 0.18 1.68 11.94
C PRO A 99 0.09 2.30 13.35
N ASN A 100 0.63 1.73 14.42
CA ASN A 100 0.56 2.35 15.76
C ASN A 100 1.70 3.31 16.09
N LEU A 101 2.79 3.32 15.33
CA LEU A 101 3.94 4.17 15.67
C LEU A 101 3.53 5.65 15.71
N LEU A 102 2.84 6.12 14.67
CA LEU A 102 2.44 7.52 14.51
C LEU A 102 0.98 7.62 14.04
N SER A 103 0.23 8.62 14.49
CA SER A 103 -1.16 8.82 14.03
C SER A 103 -1.27 9.26 12.57
N THR A 104 -0.23 9.85 12.00
CA THR A 104 -0.24 10.34 10.61
C THR A 104 0.03 9.23 9.60
N PHE A 105 -0.59 9.29 8.43
CA PHE A 105 -0.25 8.48 7.26
C PHE A 105 0.44 9.37 6.22
N ILE A 106 1.73 9.14 5.98
CA ILE A 106 2.50 9.98 5.08
C ILE A 106 2.88 9.16 3.86
N MET A 107 2.57 9.69 2.68
CA MET A 107 3.14 9.27 1.42
C MET A 107 3.93 10.43 0.83
N GLY A 108 5.25 10.35 0.92
CA GLY A 108 6.18 11.21 0.22
C GLY A 108 6.15 11.05 -1.30
N LYS A 109 6.52 12.12 -2.00
CA LYS A 109 6.81 12.14 -3.43
C LYS A 109 8.09 12.93 -3.71
N PRO A 110 8.99 12.43 -4.58
CA PRO A 110 10.15 13.21 -5.01
C PRO A 110 9.68 14.38 -5.87
N GLY A 111 10.16 15.60 -5.61
CA GLY A 111 9.73 16.79 -6.37
C GLY A 111 10.08 16.76 -7.88
N GLU A 112 11.05 15.93 -8.29
CA GLU A 112 11.39 15.70 -9.72
C GLU A 112 10.85 14.36 -10.26
N GLY A 113 10.09 13.61 -9.45
CA GLY A 113 9.66 12.24 -9.75
C GLY A 113 10.77 11.22 -9.63
N VAL A 114 10.39 9.94 -9.64
CA VAL A 114 11.30 8.80 -9.67
C VAL A 114 11.65 8.52 -11.13
N ASN A 115 12.94 8.57 -11.50
CA ASN A 115 13.37 8.46 -12.90
C ASN A 115 12.68 9.44 -13.88
N GLY A 116 12.26 10.61 -13.38
CA GLY A 116 11.54 11.62 -14.17
C GLY A 116 10.05 11.31 -14.38
N LEU A 117 9.50 10.33 -13.65
CA LEU A 117 8.09 9.97 -13.64
C LEU A 117 7.47 10.37 -12.30
N ASN A 118 6.35 11.10 -12.38
CA ASN A 118 5.54 11.43 -11.23
C ASN A 118 4.32 10.54 -11.22
N LEU A 119 4.22 9.67 -10.22
CA LEU A 119 2.96 9.03 -9.90
C LEU A 119 1.98 10.11 -9.43
N LEU A 120 0.78 10.08 -9.98
CA LEU A 120 -0.29 10.97 -9.60
C LEU A 120 -1.44 10.10 -9.13
N PHE A 121 -1.87 10.33 -7.91
CA PHE A 121 -2.91 9.54 -7.27
C PHE A 121 -4.16 10.40 -7.13
N SER A 122 -5.29 9.83 -7.51
CA SER A 122 -6.58 10.40 -7.12
C SER A 122 -6.85 10.18 -5.64
N LYS A 123 -7.96 10.76 -5.16
CA LYS A 123 -8.40 10.57 -3.78
C LYS A 123 -8.69 9.10 -3.47
N GLU A 124 -9.30 8.39 -4.41
CA GLU A 124 -9.60 6.97 -4.37
C GLU A 124 -8.30 6.17 -4.33
N ASP A 125 -7.33 6.52 -5.18
CA ASP A 125 -6.05 5.80 -5.20
C ASP A 125 -5.32 5.91 -3.86
N LEU A 126 -5.28 7.12 -3.29
CA LEU A 126 -4.71 7.36 -1.96
C LEU A 126 -5.43 6.56 -0.88
N PHE A 127 -6.77 6.51 -0.92
CA PHE A 127 -7.55 5.70 0.02
C PHE A 127 -7.22 4.21 -0.10
N PHE A 128 -7.20 3.63 -1.31
CA PHE A 128 -6.97 2.20 -1.48
C PHE A 128 -5.52 1.77 -1.20
N LEU A 129 -4.54 2.66 -1.42
CA LEU A 129 -3.17 2.44 -0.94
C LEU A 129 -3.09 2.47 0.58
N ALA A 130 -3.77 3.42 1.24
CA ALA A 130 -3.85 3.45 2.71
C ALA A 130 -4.57 2.22 3.27
N TRP A 131 -5.69 1.83 2.65
CA TRP A 131 -6.47 0.64 3.00
C TRP A 131 -5.60 -0.60 3.07
N ILE A 132 -4.86 -0.91 2.00
CA ILE A 132 -3.98 -2.08 1.95
C ILE A 132 -2.77 -1.95 2.85
N SER A 133 -2.14 -0.77 2.90
CA SER A 133 -0.97 -0.55 3.74
C SER A 133 -1.27 -0.79 5.21
N ILE A 134 -2.42 -0.28 5.69
CA ILE A 134 -2.84 -0.43 7.09
C ILE A 134 -3.32 -1.85 7.35
N ARG A 135 -4.17 -2.42 6.48
CA ARG A 135 -4.77 -3.75 6.69
C ARG A 135 -3.79 -4.88 6.61
N GLU A 136 -2.98 -4.89 5.56
CA GLU A 136 -2.03 -5.96 5.30
C GLU A 136 -0.64 -5.63 5.89
N LYS A 137 -0.52 -4.50 6.61
CA LYS A 137 0.71 -4.02 7.26
C LYS A 137 1.89 -3.91 6.28
N ILE A 138 1.61 -3.43 5.08
CA ILE A 138 2.60 -3.24 4.01
C ILE A 138 3.03 -1.78 3.94
N ASN A 139 4.33 -1.51 3.79
CA ASN A 139 4.84 -0.16 3.58
C ASN A 139 4.24 0.45 2.29
N PRO A 140 3.54 1.60 2.37
CA PRO A 140 2.99 2.25 1.19
C PRO A 140 4.05 2.60 0.15
N TYR A 141 5.27 2.92 0.56
CA TYR A 141 6.38 3.24 -0.33
C TYR A 141 6.85 2.03 -1.14
N PHE A 142 6.76 0.83 -0.56
CA PHE A 142 7.02 -0.41 -1.28
C PHE A 142 5.99 -0.60 -2.40
N LEU A 143 4.70 -0.41 -2.12
CA LEU A 143 3.63 -0.48 -3.13
C LEU A 143 3.83 0.55 -4.24
N MET A 144 4.20 1.80 -3.91
CA MET A 144 4.53 2.83 -4.91
C MET A 144 5.75 2.43 -5.76
N GLY A 145 6.74 1.78 -5.16
CA GLY A 145 7.91 1.23 -5.86
C GLY A 145 7.51 0.12 -6.85
N VAL A 146 6.63 -0.79 -6.44
CA VAL A 146 6.07 -1.84 -7.30
C VAL A 146 5.38 -1.20 -8.50
N ILE A 147 4.47 -0.23 -8.29
CA ILE A 147 3.74 0.35 -9.41
C ILE A 147 4.67 1.11 -10.37
N SER A 148 5.64 1.84 -9.82
CA SER A 148 6.63 2.56 -10.63
C SER A 148 7.42 1.62 -11.54
N GLN A 149 7.68 0.40 -11.06
CA GLN A 149 8.42 -0.60 -11.80
C GLN A 149 7.53 -1.41 -12.77
N GLU A 150 6.30 -1.73 -12.39
CA GLU A 150 5.37 -2.53 -13.21
C GLU A 150 4.81 -1.74 -14.39
N SER A 151 4.33 -0.52 -14.14
CA SER A 151 3.55 0.23 -15.14
C SER A 151 3.98 1.68 -15.30
N ALA A 152 4.93 2.18 -14.50
CA ALA A 152 5.24 3.60 -14.42
C ALA A 152 4.01 4.48 -14.07
N GLY A 153 2.98 3.88 -13.46
CA GLY A 153 1.69 4.52 -13.18
C GLY A 153 0.67 4.41 -14.30
N ASN A 154 0.99 3.81 -15.45
CA ASN A 154 0.06 3.69 -16.58
C ASN A 154 -0.74 2.37 -16.52
N CYS A 155 -1.97 2.45 -16.01
CA CYS A 155 -2.84 1.29 -15.84
C CYS A 155 -3.49 0.77 -17.13
N SER A 156 -3.31 1.46 -18.27
CA SER A 156 -3.80 0.94 -19.55
C SER A 156 -2.89 -0.12 -20.15
N LEU A 157 -1.66 -0.26 -19.65
CA LEU A 157 -0.65 -1.15 -20.20
C LEU A 157 -1.03 -2.62 -20.02
N VAL A 158 -0.80 -3.41 -21.06
CA VAL A 158 -0.90 -4.86 -21.01
C VAL A 158 0.43 -5.48 -21.42
N SER A 159 1.05 -6.22 -20.50
CA SER A 159 2.33 -6.86 -20.78
C SER A 159 2.19 -8.04 -21.75
N SER A 160 3.30 -8.48 -22.34
CA SER A 160 3.33 -9.67 -23.21
C SER A 160 2.99 -10.98 -22.49
N SER A 161 3.05 -11.00 -21.15
CA SER A 161 2.63 -12.13 -20.32
C SER A 161 1.17 -12.03 -19.86
N GLY A 162 0.43 -11.00 -20.30
CA GLY A 162 -0.96 -10.77 -19.90
C GLY A 162 -1.09 -10.18 -18.51
N GLY A 163 -0.08 -9.43 -18.04
CA GLY A 163 -0.18 -8.57 -16.86
C GLY A 163 -1.01 -7.34 -17.19
N GLU A 164 -1.96 -7.01 -16.34
CA GLU A 164 -2.93 -5.94 -16.59
C GLU A 164 -3.04 -4.98 -15.39
N GLY A 165 -3.41 -3.73 -15.68
CA GLY A 165 -3.57 -2.71 -14.66
C GLY A 165 -2.24 -2.19 -14.10
N CYS A 166 -2.31 -1.38 -13.06
CA CYS A 166 -1.17 -0.64 -12.55
C CYS A 166 -0.13 -1.53 -11.87
N PHE A 167 -0.59 -2.62 -11.27
CA PHE A 167 0.22 -3.66 -10.64
C PHE A 167 0.57 -4.80 -11.60
N GLN A 168 0.10 -4.77 -12.86
CA GLN A 168 0.37 -5.80 -13.88
C GLN A 168 0.04 -7.24 -13.41
N ILE A 169 -1.08 -7.42 -12.71
CA ILE A 169 -1.51 -8.74 -12.25
C ILE A 169 -1.85 -9.60 -13.46
N THR A 170 -1.23 -10.78 -13.55
CA THR A 170 -1.41 -11.66 -14.72
C THR A 170 -2.70 -12.45 -14.65
N ASN A 171 -3.41 -12.55 -15.78
CA ASN A 171 -4.62 -13.36 -15.93
C ASN A 171 -4.41 -14.89 -15.87
N THR A 172 -3.15 -15.35 -15.74
CA THR A 172 -2.85 -16.78 -15.65
C THR A 172 -2.37 -17.14 -14.25
N PHE A 173 -1.23 -16.59 -13.84
CA PHE A 173 -0.64 -16.93 -12.54
C PHE A 173 -1.22 -16.10 -11.41
N GLY A 174 -1.38 -14.78 -11.60
CA GLY A 174 -1.97 -13.89 -10.61
C GLY A 174 -3.42 -14.26 -10.32
N GLN A 175 -4.24 -14.42 -11.37
CA GLN A 175 -5.61 -14.92 -11.25
C GLN A 175 -5.67 -16.26 -10.52
N GLY A 176 -4.89 -17.26 -10.97
CA GLY A 176 -4.92 -18.60 -10.38
C GLY A 176 -4.59 -18.57 -8.89
N GLN A 177 -3.54 -17.83 -8.50
CA GLN A 177 -3.16 -17.74 -7.09
C GLN A 177 -4.22 -17.04 -6.23
N LEU A 178 -4.79 -15.93 -6.72
CA LEU A 178 -5.82 -15.19 -6.00
C LEU A 178 -7.09 -16.03 -5.84
N LEU A 179 -7.52 -16.74 -6.88
CA LEU A 179 -8.67 -17.65 -6.82
C LEU A 179 -8.44 -18.83 -5.88
N ASP A 180 -7.24 -19.40 -5.86
CA ASP A 180 -6.92 -20.53 -4.99
C ASP A 180 -6.81 -20.10 -3.51
N SER A 181 -6.34 -18.87 -3.24
CA SER A 181 -6.06 -18.39 -1.87
C SER A 181 -7.21 -17.62 -1.24
N TYR A 182 -7.96 -16.87 -2.05
CA TYR A 182 -9.03 -15.96 -1.63
C TYR A 182 -10.26 -16.13 -2.54
N PRO A 183 -10.81 -17.36 -2.65
CA PRO A 183 -11.90 -17.64 -3.58
C PRO A 183 -13.13 -16.79 -3.30
N ASP A 184 -13.51 -16.62 -2.04
CA ASP A 184 -14.70 -15.87 -1.63
C ASP A 184 -14.65 -14.38 -2.03
N ARG A 185 -13.46 -13.83 -2.26
CA ARG A 185 -13.28 -12.44 -2.74
C ARG A 185 -13.20 -12.33 -4.24
N THR A 186 -12.53 -13.29 -4.86
CA THR A 186 -12.01 -13.14 -6.23
C THR A 186 -12.79 -13.97 -7.26
N GLU A 187 -13.69 -14.86 -6.81
CA GLU A 187 -14.47 -15.72 -7.71
C GLU A 187 -15.35 -14.94 -8.70
N ASP A 188 -15.90 -13.81 -8.25
CA ASP A 188 -16.75 -12.94 -9.05
C ASP A 188 -15.97 -11.87 -9.82
N TRP A 189 -14.65 -11.79 -9.63
CA TRP A 189 -13.83 -10.87 -10.41
C TRP A 189 -13.76 -11.36 -11.85
N HIS A 190 -14.05 -10.45 -12.78
CA HIS A 190 -13.83 -10.70 -14.20
C HIS A 190 -12.35 -10.59 -14.55
N TRP A 191 -11.87 -11.56 -15.33
CA TRP A 191 -10.48 -11.64 -15.82
C TRP A 191 -10.49 -11.76 -17.34
N SER A 192 -9.87 -10.80 -18.00
CA SER A 192 -9.73 -10.76 -19.45
C SER A 192 -8.53 -11.60 -19.91
N THR A 193 -8.49 -11.91 -21.21
CA THR A 193 -7.32 -12.55 -21.86
C THR A 193 -6.63 -11.60 -22.83
N ARG A 194 -6.67 -10.30 -22.53
CA ARG A 194 -6.22 -9.24 -23.43
C ARG A 194 -4.69 -9.30 -23.63
N THR A 195 -4.25 -8.87 -24.80
CA THR A 195 -2.82 -8.88 -25.22
C THR A 195 -2.38 -7.55 -25.82
N GLU A 196 -3.23 -6.53 -25.75
CA GLU A 196 -3.01 -5.18 -26.27
C GLU A 196 -3.44 -4.17 -25.21
N ASP A 197 -2.83 -2.98 -25.19
CA ASP A 197 -3.18 -1.92 -24.24
C ASP A 197 -4.66 -1.55 -24.29
N TYR A 198 -5.22 -1.19 -23.15
CA TYR A 198 -6.60 -0.72 -23.04
C TYR A 198 -6.78 0.64 -23.73
N PRO A 199 -7.87 0.83 -24.50
CA PRO A 199 -8.13 2.12 -25.12
C PRO A 199 -8.56 3.15 -24.07
N GLU A 200 -8.07 4.38 -24.22
CA GLU A 200 -8.40 5.54 -23.36
C GLU A 200 -9.89 5.71 -23.06
N SER A 201 -10.78 5.36 -24.00
CA SER A 201 -12.21 5.63 -23.92
C SER A 201 -12.96 4.86 -22.82
N ILE A 202 -12.39 3.80 -22.25
CA ILE A 202 -13.04 3.04 -21.17
C ILE A 202 -12.76 3.61 -19.79
N PHE A 203 -11.80 4.52 -19.70
CA PHE A 203 -11.34 5.13 -18.47
C PHE A 203 -12.05 6.46 -18.20
N LEU A 204 -12.05 6.89 -16.94
CA LEU A 204 -12.43 8.26 -16.59
C LEU A 204 -11.53 9.26 -17.35
N ASP A 205 -12.15 10.35 -17.82
CA ASP A 205 -11.42 11.41 -18.49
C ASP A 205 -10.48 12.11 -17.49
N LEU A 206 -9.18 12.17 -17.82
CA LEU A 206 -8.16 12.70 -16.92
C LEU A 206 -8.35 14.20 -16.62
N GLU A 207 -8.78 15.00 -17.60
CA GLU A 207 -8.99 16.44 -17.40
C GLU A 207 -10.21 16.69 -16.51
N ASP A 208 -11.30 15.95 -16.72
CA ASP A 208 -12.48 16.04 -15.86
C ASP A 208 -12.18 15.55 -14.44
N TYR A 209 -11.36 14.50 -14.30
CA TYR A 209 -11.08 13.85 -13.03
C TYR A 209 -10.05 14.61 -12.18
N PHE A 210 -8.95 15.07 -12.78
CA PHE A 210 -7.92 15.87 -12.08
C PHE A 210 -8.18 17.38 -12.18
N GLY A 211 -9.14 17.82 -12.99
CA GLY A 211 -9.43 19.23 -13.26
C GLY A 211 -8.48 19.90 -14.26
N GLU A 212 -7.44 19.20 -14.70
CA GLU A 212 -6.51 19.59 -15.75
C GLU A 212 -5.85 18.36 -16.39
N ILE A 213 -5.30 18.51 -17.59
CA ILE A 213 -4.56 17.43 -18.25
C ILE A 213 -3.24 17.23 -17.50
N PRO A 214 -3.00 16.03 -16.94
CA PRO A 214 -1.77 15.73 -16.21
C PRO A 214 -0.54 15.69 -17.13
N ASP A 215 0.63 16.02 -16.56
CA ASP A 215 1.93 15.98 -17.25
C ASP A 215 2.59 14.57 -17.28
N SER A 216 1.96 13.56 -16.68
CA SER A 216 2.40 12.15 -16.72
C SER A 216 1.26 11.19 -17.08
N ASP A 217 1.61 9.99 -17.56
CA ASP A 217 0.63 8.90 -17.73
C ASP A 217 0.24 8.38 -16.33
N GLN A 218 -1.06 8.22 -16.07
CA GLN A 218 -1.60 8.06 -14.72
C GLN A 218 -2.50 6.84 -14.54
N TYR A 219 -2.85 6.62 -13.28
CA TYR A 219 -3.86 5.70 -12.82
C TYR A 219 -5.24 6.08 -13.30
N ARG A 220 -6.02 5.07 -13.68
CA ARG A 220 -7.35 5.28 -14.24
C ARG A 220 -8.32 4.26 -13.72
N LEU A 221 -9.46 4.74 -13.24
CA LEU A 221 -10.63 3.90 -13.05
C LEU A 221 -11.34 3.74 -14.37
N THR A 222 -11.89 2.55 -14.58
CA THR A 222 -12.86 2.31 -15.64
C THR A 222 -14.16 3.08 -15.33
N LEU A 223 -14.99 3.34 -16.33
CA LEU A 223 -16.30 4.00 -16.12
C LEU A 223 -17.26 3.21 -15.21
N ASP A 224 -17.05 1.90 -15.11
CA ASP A 224 -17.81 0.98 -14.27
C ASP A 224 -16.85 -0.09 -13.73
N ALA A 225 -16.73 -0.17 -12.40
CA ALA A 225 -15.83 -1.09 -11.72
C ALA A 225 -16.30 -2.56 -11.79
N GLN A 226 -17.56 -2.80 -12.15
CA GLN A 226 -18.19 -4.12 -12.25
C GLN A 226 -18.35 -4.61 -13.70
N ALA A 227 -18.07 -3.75 -14.67
CA ALA A 227 -18.30 -4.09 -16.07
C ALA A 227 -17.22 -5.05 -16.58
N SER A 228 -17.64 -6.24 -17.02
CA SER A 228 -16.78 -7.14 -17.80
C SER A 228 -16.53 -6.64 -19.22
N GLU A 229 -17.38 -5.74 -19.74
CA GLU A 229 -17.22 -5.13 -21.05
C GLU A 229 -17.68 -3.66 -21.06
N ILE A 230 -16.87 -2.76 -21.60
CA ILE A 230 -17.20 -1.34 -21.83
C ILE A 230 -16.99 -1.02 -23.30
N ASP A 231 -18.03 -0.54 -23.99
CA ASP A 231 -17.99 -0.18 -25.42
C ASP A 231 -17.41 -1.27 -26.34
N GLY A 232 -17.67 -2.55 -26.04
CA GLY A 232 -17.16 -3.69 -26.82
C GLY A 232 -15.73 -4.12 -26.48
N VAL A 233 -15.13 -3.52 -25.45
CA VAL A 233 -13.81 -3.86 -24.92
C VAL A 233 -14.01 -4.70 -23.67
N ASP A 234 -13.49 -5.92 -23.67
CA ASP A 234 -13.42 -6.79 -22.50
C ASP A 234 -12.44 -6.19 -21.48
N VAL A 235 -12.84 -6.01 -20.22
CA VAL A 235 -12.06 -5.27 -19.19
C VAL A 235 -11.93 -6.08 -17.91
N SER A 236 -10.71 -6.50 -17.57
CA SER A 236 -10.45 -7.18 -16.28
C SER A 236 -10.75 -6.26 -15.10
N SER A 237 -11.22 -6.84 -14.01
CA SER A 237 -11.48 -6.11 -12.75
C SER A 237 -10.22 -5.41 -12.24
N VAL A 238 -9.06 -6.08 -12.32
CA VAL A 238 -7.75 -5.55 -11.86
C VAL A 238 -7.22 -4.35 -12.66
N VAL A 239 -7.87 -3.98 -13.76
CA VAL A 239 -7.59 -2.73 -14.50
C VAL A 239 -8.10 -1.53 -13.71
N ASN A 240 -9.15 -1.71 -12.91
CA ASN A 240 -9.65 -0.72 -11.97
C ASN A 240 -8.73 -0.67 -10.74
N PHE A 241 -8.18 0.50 -10.41
CA PHE A 241 -7.16 0.65 -9.36
C PHE A 241 -7.53 0.05 -8.00
N PRO A 242 -8.75 0.24 -7.45
CA PRO A 242 -9.26 -0.47 -6.28
C PRO A 242 -8.99 -1.98 -6.30
N PHE A 243 -9.39 -2.66 -7.38
CA PHE A 243 -9.21 -4.10 -7.53
C PHE A 243 -7.74 -4.48 -7.71
N GLY A 244 -6.99 -3.70 -8.49
CA GLY A 244 -5.55 -3.90 -8.65
C GLY A 244 -4.79 -3.78 -7.33
N SER A 245 -5.09 -2.75 -6.54
CA SER A 245 -4.51 -2.53 -5.22
C SER A 245 -4.87 -3.66 -4.25
N ILE A 246 -6.15 -4.02 -4.15
CA ILE A 246 -6.59 -5.12 -3.27
C ILE A 246 -5.97 -6.44 -3.71
N GLY A 247 -6.02 -6.79 -5.00
CA GLY A 247 -5.43 -8.01 -5.52
C GLY A 247 -3.92 -8.07 -5.26
N SER A 248 -3.20 -6.95 -5.43
CA SER A 248 -1.77 -6.90 -5.10
C SER A 248 -1.51 -7.08 -3.60
N GLY A 249 -2.30 -6.44 -2.74
CA GLY A 249 -2.19 -6.53 -1.28
C GLY A 249 -2.41 -7.95 -0.78
N LEU A 250 -3.48 -8.61 -1.24
CA LEU A 250 -3.75 -10.02 -0.97
C LEU A 250 -2.59 -10.93 -1.43
N TYR A 251 -2.06 -10.68 -2.62
CA TYR A 251 -0.94 -11.47 -3.14
C TYR A 251 0.32 -11.31 -2.28
N PHE A 252 0.68 -10.08 -1.90
CA PHE A 252 1.82 -9.81 -1.02
C PHE A 252 1.62 -10.33 0.40
N PHE A 253 0.39 -10.32 0.90
CA PHE A 253 0.03 -10.89 2.18
C PHE A 253 0.16 -12.41 2.18
N TRP A 254 -0.20 -13.09 1.10
CA TRP A 254 -0.05 -14.55 0.93
C TRP A 254 1.42 -15.02 0.85
N GLN A 255 2.33 -14.25 0.25
CA GLN A 255 3.71 -14.71 -0.02
C GLN A 255 4.48 -15.20 1.23
N PRO A 256 4.53 -14.47 2.38
CA PRO A 256 5.19 -14.96 3.59
C PRO A 256 4.63 -16.28 4.12
N TYR A 257 3.33 -16.51 3.96
CA TYR A 257 2.66 -17.74 4.38
C TYR A 257 3.14 -18.93 3.56
N LEU A 258 3.14 -18.80 2.23
CA LEU A 258 3.71 -19.82 1.34
C LEU A 258 5.15 -20.13 1.75
N LEU A 259 5.98 -19.11 1.97
CA LEU A 259 7.38 -19.32 2.34
C LEU A 259 7.52 -20.12 3.63
N PHE A 260 6.73 -19.80 4.66
CA PHE A 260 6.78 -20.48 5.94
C PHE A 260 6.30 -21.93 5.85
N PHE A 261 5.11 -22.16 5.27
CA PHE A 261 4.46 -23.46 5.29
C PHE A 261 5.03 -24.46 4.29
N SER A 262 5.33 -24.02 3.06
CA SER A 262 5.80 -24.92 2.03
C SER A 262 7.33 -25.12 2.08
N TYR A 263 8.08 -24.23 2.76
CA TYR A 263 9.55 -24.24 2.75
C TYR A 263 10.19 -24.09 4.14
N SER A 264 9.84 -24.96 5.09
CA SER A 264 10.50 -25.03 6.42
C SER A 264 12.04 -25.02 6.40
N SER A 265 12.69 -25.53 5.35
CA SER A 265 14.15 -25.46 5.20
C SER A 265 14.69 -24.06 4.88
N ALA A 266 13.85 -23.17 4.33
CA ALA A 266 14.15 -21.77 4.06
C ALA A 266 13.85 -20.86 5.26
N GLU A 267 13.13 -21.33 6.27
CA GLU A 267 12.68 -20.55 7.44
C GLU A 267 13.81 -19.72 8.08
N ASN A 268 14.91 -20.38 8.45
CA ASN A 268 16.06 -19.67 9.04
C ASN A 268 16.70 -18.67 8.06
N ASN A 269 16.75 -18.99 6.76
CA ASN A 269 17.30 -18.08 5.77
C ASN A 269 16.39 -16.86 5.56
N ALA A 270 15.07 -17.07 5.63
CA ALA A 270 14.07 -16.02 5.56
C ALA A 270 14.15 -15.09 6.77
N GLN A 271 14.18 -15.63 7.99
CA GLN A 271 14.39 -14.84 9.21
C GLN A 271 15.66 -14.00 9.13
N ASN A 272 16.81 -14.62 8.80
CA ASN A 272 18.07 -13.91 8.65
C ASN A 272 17.97 -12.81 7.57
N LEU A 273 17.36 -13.10 6.42
CA LEU A 273 17.19 -12.13 5.35
C LEU A 273 16.28 -10.97 5.78
N PHE A 274 15.17 -11.24 6.46
CA PHE A 274 14.20 -10.24 6.88
C PHE A 274 14.74 -9.32 7.98
N GLU A 275 15.73 -9.76 8.75
CA GLU A 275 16.51 -8.93 9.67
C GLU A 275 17.49 -7.97 8.95
N THR A 276 17.77 -8.18 7.66
CA THR A 276 18.65 -7.29 6.88
C THR A 276 17.89 -6.09 6.31
N ALA A 277 18.62 -4.97 6.14
CA ALA A 277 18.09 -3.80 5.46
C ALA A 277 17.60 -4.16 4.05
N ASN A 278 16.34 -3.85 3.75
CA ASN A 278 15.63 -4.16 2.50
C ASN A 278 15.38 -5.65 2.22
N GLY A 279 15.81 -6.59 3.06
CA GLY A 279 15.81 -8.01 2.70
C GLY A 279 14.42 -8.56 2.42
N LYS A 280 13.44 -8.25 3.28
CA LYS A 280 12.04 -8.65 3.08
C LYS A 280 11.41 -7.98 1.86
N ALA A 281 11.64 -6.67 1.66
CA ALA A 281 11.15 -5.94 0.50
C ALA A 281 11.72 -6.51 -0.81
N ALA A 282 13.02 -6.80 -0.85
CA ALA A 282 13.67 -7.40 -2.01
C ALA A 282 13.11 -8.80 -2.32
N TRP A 283 12.85 -9.61 -1.29
CA TRP A 283 12.25 -10.94 -1.47
C TRP A 283 10.81 -10.84 -1.98
N GLN A 284 9.99 -9.98 -1.40
CA GLN A 284 8.60 -9.74 -1.82
C GLN A 284 8.53 -9.28 -3.28
N ALA A 285 9.38 -8.32 -3.68
CA ALA A 285 9.45 -7.85 -5.06
C ALA A 285 9.91 -8.97 -6.03
N ALA A 286 10.92 -9.76 -5.65
CA ALA A 286 11.40 -10.87 -6.46
C ALA A 286 10.36 -11.98 -6.62
N ALA A 287 9.63 -12.30 -5.54
CA ALA A 287 8.55 -13.28 -5.55
C ALA A 287 7.36 -12.82 -6.40
N TYR A 288 7.05 -11.52 -6.39
CA TYR A 288 6.00 -10.93 -7.23
C TYR A 288 6.32 -11.05 -8.72
N ASN A 289 7.52 -10.63 -9.14
CA ASN A 289 7.91 -10.63 -10.55
C ASN A 289 8.34 -12.01 -11.08
N GLY A 290 9.21 -12.71 -10.33
CA GLY A 290 9.82 -13.98 -10.74
C GLY A 290 9.06 -15.23 -10.30
N GLY A 291 8.01 -15.06 -9.49
CA GLY A 291 7.20 -16.14 -8.91
C GLY A 291 7.69 -16.59 -7.53
N ALA A 292 6.75 -16.69 -6.58
CA ALA A 292 7.03 -16.96 -5.17
C ALA A 292 7.74 -18.31 -4.93
N TYR A 293 7.37 -19.37 -5.65
CA TYR A 293 8.02 -20.68 -5.54
C TYR A 293 9.51 -20.63 -5.94
N GLY A 294 9.83 -19.93 -7.02
CA GLY A 294 11.22 -19.77 -7.49
C GLY A 294 12.05 -18.94 -6.51
N ALA A 295 11.48 -17.83 -6.02
CA ALA A 295 12.13 -17.00 -5.01
C ALA A 295 12.35 -17.74 -3.68
N ALA A 296 11.42 -18.59 -3.25
CA ALA A 296 11.56 -19.43 -2.07
C ALA A 296 12.64 -20.51 -2.25
N GLU A 297 12.72 -21.15 -3.42
CA GLU A 297 13.79 -22.11 -3.73
C GLU A 297 15.17 -21.45 -3.76
N ALA A 298 15.29 -20.27 -4.39
CA ALA A 298 16.53 -19.50 -4.40
C ALA A 298 16.96 -19.10 -2.98
N LEU A 299 16.02 -18.67 -2.13
CA LEU A 299 16.29 -18.33 -0.74
C LEU A 299 16.74 -19.54 0.08
N ARG A 300 16.14 -20.71 -0.13
CA ARG A 300 16.57 -21.96 0.50
C ARG A 300 18.02 -22.29 0.15
N ASP A 301 18.38 -22.20 -1.13
CA ASP A 301 19.65 -22.71 -1.64
C ASP A 301 20.81 -21.73 -1.48
N PHE A 302 20.53 -20.42 -1.51
CA PHE A 302 21.55 -19.36 -1.55
C PHE A 302 21.47 -18.36 -0.39
N GLY A 303 20.44 -18.46 0.48
CA GLY A 303 20.26 -17.58 1.63
C GLY A 303 20.14 -16.12 1.21
N GLU A 304 20.85 -15.22 1.89
CA GLU A 304 20.85 -13.77 1.60
C GLU A 304 21.28 -13.42 0.15
N ASN A 305 21.96 -14.33 -0.57
CA ASN A 305 22.37 -14.10 -1.96
C ASN A 305 21.35 -14.62 -2.98
N PHE A 306 20.10 -14.90 -2.58
CA PHE A 306 19.08 -15.51 -3.44
C PHE A 306 18.84 -14.77 -4.76
N LEU A 307 18.89 -13.43 -4.77
CA LEU A 307 18.67 -12.64 -5.98
C LEU A 307 19.63 -13.01 -7.11
N ALA A 308 20.88 -13.40 -6.80
CA ALA A 308 21.87 -13.77 -7.80
C ALA A 308 21.59 -15.11 -8.49
N ASP A 309 20.65 -15.91 -7.96
CA ASP A 309 20.16 -17.14 -8.60
C ASP A 309 18.85 -16.92 -9.39
N MET A 310 18.21 -15.76 -9.22
CA MET A 310 17.02 -15.38 -9.98
C MET A 310 17.40 -14.96 -11.40
N ALA A 311 16.38 -14.83 -12.27
CA ALA A 311 16.59 -14.25 -13.58
C ALA A 311 17.07 -12.79 -13.47
N GLU A 312 17.94 -12.35 -14.39
CA GLU A 312 18.48 -10.97 -14.44
C GLU A 312 17.36 -9.91 -14.39
N GLU A 313 16.25 -10.17 -15.08
CA GLU A 313 15.07 -9.29 -15.05
C GLU A 313 14.48 -9.16 -13.63
N THR A 314 14.38 -10.25 -12.88
CA THR A 314 13.84 -10.26 -11.52
C THR A 314 14.82 -9.65 -10.50
N GLU A 315 16.13 -9.89 -10.66
CA GLU A 315 17.17 -9.23 -9.86
C GLU A 315 17.10 -7.71 -10.05
N ASP A 316 17.07 -7.24 -11.30
CA ASP A 316 16.94 -5.82 -11.63
C ASP A 316 15.61 -5.24 -11.14
N TYR A 317 14.50 -5.98 -11.29
CA TYR A 317 13.18 -5.57 -10.82
C TYR A 317 13.19 -5.34 -9.31
N ALA A 318 13.64 -6.33 -8.53
CA ALA A 318 13.63 -6.25 -7.07
C ALA A 318 14.53 -5.10 -6.56
N GLY A 319 15.70 -4.92 -7.18
CA GLY A 319 16.58 -3.78 -6.89
C GLY A 319 15.89 -2.44 -7.14
N ARG A 320 15.20 -2.28 -8.27
CA ARG A 320 14.49 -1.03 -8.62
C ARG A 320 13.32 -0.74 -7.71
N VAL A 321 12.50 -1.74 -7.36
CA VAL A 321 11.38 -1.55 -6.42
C VAL A 321 11.89 -1.03 -5.07
N VAL A 322 12.98 -1.62 -4.56
CA VAL A 322 13.62 -1.19 -3.32
C VAL A 322 14.17 0.24 -3.42
N ASP A 323 14.80 0.59 -4.53
CA ASP A 323 15.32 1.95 -4.74
C ASP A 323 14.19 2.99 -4.86
N TYR A 324 13.13 2.67 -5.59
CA TYR A 324 11.95 3.55 -5.72
C TYR A 324 11.25 3.76 -4.39
N CYS A 325 11.10 2.70 -3.60
CA CYS A 325 10.56 2.77 -2.24
C CYS A 325 11.33 3.80 -1.39
N LYS A 326 12.67 3.73 -1.38
CA LYS A 326 13.51 4.72 -0.68
C LYS A 326 13.36 6.12 -1.24
N GLU A 327 13.25 6.27 -2.55
CA GLU A 327 13.08 7.58 -3.19
C GLU A 327 11.76 8.24 -2.79
N TYR A 328 10.65 7.49 -2.80
CA TYR A 328 9.36 8.00 -2.33
C TYR A 328 9.37 8.34 -0.85
N GLU A 329 9.99 7.48 -0.03
CA GLU A 329 10.11 7.69 1.40
C GLU A 329 11.00 8.90 1.76
N ALA A 330 12.06 9.14 0.97
CA ALA A 330 12.90 10.33 1.07
C ALA A 330 12.26 11.60 0.44
N GLY A 331 11.06 11.49 -0.13
CA GLY A 331 10.38 12.53 -0.87
C GLY A 331 10.32 13.86 -0.10
N SER A 332 10.63 14.96 -0.79
CA SER A 332 10.62 16.31 -0.20
C SER A 332 9.23 16.94 -0.12
N GLU A 333 8.27 16.34 -0.81
CA GLU A 333 6.85 16.70 -0.82
C GLU A 333 6.04 15.51 -0.36
N ILE A 334 4.78 15.73 0.00
CA ILE A 334 3.85 14.66 0.38
C ILE A 334 2.57 14.78 -0.44
N PHE A 335 1.85 13.67 -0.59
CA PHE A 335 0.48 13.68 -1.07
C PHE A 335 -0.42 14.22 0.05
N GLU A 336 -1.03 15.38 -0.19
CA GLU A 336 -2.00 15.98 0.72
C GLU A 336 -3.34 16.08 -0.03
N GLU A 337 -4.37 15.47 0.53
CA GLU A 337 -5.73 15.57 0.03
C GLU A 337 -6.72 15.70 1.18
N SER A 338 -7.90 16.24 0.86
CA SER A 338 -9.00 16.33 1.82
C SER A 338 -10.24 15.62 1.28
N PHE A 339 -10.87 14.83 2.14
CA PHE A 339 -12.05 14.04 1.83
C PHE A 339 -13.27 14.62 2.53
N ASP A 340 -14.30 14.97 1.77
CA ASP A 340 -15.62 15.20 2.36
C ASP A 340 -16.38 13.88 2.55
N PHE A 341 -17.59 13.94 3.08
CA PHE A 341 -18.36 12.73 3.32
C PHE A 341 -18.78 12.02 2.03
N ASP A 342 -19.00 12.75 0.94
CA ASP A 342 -19.38 12.14 -0.35
C ASP A 342 -18.19 11.37 -0.94
N ASP A 343 -16.96 11.88 -0.79
CA ASP A 343 -15.72 11.14 -1.12
C ASP A 343 -15.65 9.82 -0.35
N ILE A 344 -15.88 9.85 0.98
CA ILE A 344 -15.83 8.63 1.81
C ILE A 344 -16.95 7.64 1.44
N VAL A 345 -18.15 8.14 1.10
CA VAL A 345 -19.24 7.30 0.60
C VAL A 345 -18.84 6.61 -0.69
N LEU A 346 -18.20 7.32 -1.62
CA LEU A 346 -17.68 6.76 -2.86
C LEU A 346 -16.62 5.68 -2.59
N PHE A 347 -15.69 5.91 -1.65
CA PHE A 347 -14.69 4.90 -1.30
C PHE A 347 -15.33 3.62 -0.75
N ILE A 348 -16.36 3.74 0.10
CA ILE A 348 -17.10 2.58 0.61
C ILE A 348 -17.87 1.88 -0.51
N ASP A 349 -18.45 2.64 -1.46
CA ASP A 349 -19.11 2.05 -2.64
C ASP A 349 -18.11 1.29 -3.51
N LEU A 350 -16.94 1.87 -3.79
CA LEU A 350 -15.88 1.19 -4.52
C LEU A 350 -15.34 -0.03 -3.79
N LEU A 351 -15.23 0.04 -2.46
CA LEU A 351 -14.80 -1.10 -1.65
C LEU A 351 -15.83 -2.22 -1.72
N SER A 352 -17.13 -1.90 -1.66
CA SER A 352 -18.21 -2.88 -1.69
C SER A 352 -18.18 -3.79 -2.92
N TYR A 353 -17.69 -3.29 -4.04
CA TYR A 353 -17.49 -4.05 -5.28
C TYR A 353 -16.45 -5.17 -5.20
N THR A 354 -15.62 -5.17 -4.16
CA THR A 354 -14.54 -6.13 -3.96
C THR A 354 -14.88 -7.16 -2.87
N TYR A 355 -16.11 -7.13 -2.36
CA TYR A 355 -16.65 -8.03 -1.35
C TYR A 355 -18.00 -8.59 -1.83
N PRO A 356 -18.42 -9.77 -1.35
CA PRO A 356 -19.76 -10.28 -1.63
C PRO A 356 -20.87 -9.37 -1.07
N ASP A 357 -21.94 -9.17 -1.85
CA ASP A 357 -23.02 -8.20 -1.57
C ASP A 357 -23.70 -8.38 -0.21
N ASP A 358 -23.81 -9.61 0.30
CA ASP A 358 -24.57 -9.95 1.51
C ASP A 358 -23.73 -9.94 2.80
N TRP A 359 -22.44 -9.59 2.73
CA TRP A 359 -21.53 -9.69 3.88
C TRP A 359 -21.57 -8.47 4.82
N VAL A 360 -21.89 -7.29 4.30
CA VAL A 360 -21.80 -6.02 5.05
C VAL A 360 -23.03 -5.17 4.78
N ASP A 361 -23.63 -4.59 5.82
CA ASP A 361 -24.61 -3.51 5.63
C ASP A 361 -23.87 -2.20 5.30
N TRP A 362 -23.55 -2.01 4.01
CA TRP A 362 -22.81 -0.86 3.51
C TRP A 362 -23.46 0.49 3.83
N ASN A 363 -24.78 0.56 3.94
CA ASN A 363 -25.47 1.81 4.28
C ASN A 363 -25.38 2.13 5.78
N ALA A 364 -25.42 1.10 6.62
CA ALA A 364 -25.18 1.26 8.05
C ALA A 364 -23.72 1.62 8.32
N LEU A 365 -22.75 1.01 7.62
CA LEU A 365 -21.34 1.39 7.68
C LEU A 365 -21.12 2.88 7.32
N LYS A 366 -21.68 3.36 6.20
CA LYS A 366 -21.62 4.80 5.84
C LYS A 366 -22.18 5.69 6.94
N SER A 367 -23.25 5.25 7.61
CA SER A 367 -23.85 5.97 8.73
C SER A 367 -22.94 5.98 9.95
N GLU A 368 -22.26 4.88 10.25
CA GLU A 368 -21.30 4.77 11.36
C GLU A 368 -20.10 5.70 11.13
N VAL A 369 -19.55 5.72 9.93
CA VAL A 369 -18.47 6.65 9.55
C VAL A 369 -18.92 8.11 9.69
N TYR A 370 -20.15 8.44 9.24
CA TYR A 370 -20.71 9.78 9.46
C TYR A 370 -20.77 10.13 10.96
N GLN A 371 -21.24 9.20 11.80
CA GLN A 371 -21.35 9.46 13.24
C GLN A 371 -20.00 9.71 13.89
N ASN A 372 -18.98 8.93 13.54
CA ASN A 372 -17.65 9.05 14.12
C ASN A 372 -16.91 10.32 13.68
N PHE A 373 -17.05 10.72 12.41
CA PHE A 373 -16.16 11.74 11.82
C PHE A 373 -16.84 13.06 11.44
N PHE A 374 -18.14 13.07 11.14
CA PHE A 374 -18.82 14.23 10.55
C PHE A 374 -20.00 14.77 11.39
N SER A 375 -20.46 14.02 12.39
CA SER A 375 -21.64 14.40 13.20
C SER A 375 -21.43 15.63 14.08
N ASP A 376 -20.18 15.99 14.39
CA ASP A 376 -19.81 17.16 15.19
C ASP A 376 -19.74 18.47 14.38
N GLY A 377 -19.97 18.40 13.06
CA GLY A 377 -19.89 19.52 12.14
C GLY A 377 -18.56 19.65 11.39
N THR A 378 -17.65 18.68 11.55
CA THR A 378 -16.51 18.50 10.64
C THR A 378 -17.01 18.32 9.20
N THR A 379 -16.34 18.97 8.25
CA THR A 379 -16.76 18.99 6.83
C THR A 379 -15.79 18.26 5.91
N THR A 380 -14.53 18.14 6.32
CA THR A 380 -13.48 17.47 5.56
C THR A 380 -12.53 16.74 6.52
N LEU A 381 -12.01 15.61 6.08
CA LEU A 381 -10.96 14.83 6.72
C LEU A 381 -9.66 14.94 5.92
N SER A 382 -8.52 14.95 6.59
CA SER A 382 -7.19 15.00 5.97
C SER A 382 -6.71 13.59 5.64
N PHE A 383 -6.15 13.40 4.44
CA PHE A 383 -5.44 12.16 4.11
C PHE A 383 -4.31 11.89 5.10
N VAL A 384 -3.55 12.92 5.47
CA VAL A 384 -2.40 12.77 6.36
C VAL A 384 -2.82 12.46 7.80
N ASP A 385 -3.87 13.12 8.29
CA ASP A 385 -4.17 13.10 9.73
C ASP A 385 -5.31 12.16 10.13
N ASP A 386 -6.22 11.81 9.20
CA ASP A 386 -7.48 11.13 9.55
C ASP A 386 -7.63 9.76 8.89
N ILE A 387 -6.94 9.48 7.77
CA ILE A 387 -7.20 8.29 6.96
C ILE A 387 -7.03 6.98 7.72
N LYS A 388 -6.08 6.90 8.66
CA LYS A 388 -5.86 5.69 9.46
C LYS A 388 -7.04 5.37 10.36
N ALA A 389 -7.63 6.39 10.98
CA ALA A 389 -8.81 6.21 11.81
C ALA A 389 -10.02 5.80 10.94
N VAL A 390 -10.16 6.38 9.74
CA VAL A 390 -11.21 6.00 8.80
C VAL A 390 -11.07 4.54 8.37
N VAL A 391 -9.88 4.13 7.93
CA VAL A 391 -9.61 2.73 7.55
C VAL A 391 -9.85 1.78 8.71
N TYR A 392 -9.42 2.13 9.92
CA TYR A 392 -9.71 1.34 11.12
C TYR A 392 -11.22 1.16 11.32
N VAL A 393 -11.99 2.25 11.39
CA VAL A 393 -13.44 2.18 11.62
C VAL A 393 -14.16 1.35 10.56
N ILE A 394 -13.74 1.47 9.30
CA ILE A 394 -14.30 0.65 8.21
C ILE A 394 -13.90 -0.83 8.38
N SER A 395 -12.61 -1.11 8.56
CA SER A 395 -12.08 -2.47 8.63
C SER A 395 -12.60 -3.26 9.83
N THR A 396 -12.95 -2.57 10.93
CA THR A 396 -13.48 -3.18 12.15
C THR A 396 -14.98 -3.00 12.30
N TYR A 397 -15.72 -2.74 11.22
CA TYR A 397 -17.17 -2.55 11.31
C TYR A 397 -17.92 -3.88 11.37
N GLU A 398 -17.51 -4.85 10.55
CA GLU A 398 -18.04 -6.21 10.49
C GLU A 398 -16.87 -7.19 10.34
N GLU A 399 -17.01 -8.41 10.88
CA GLU A 399 -15.97 -9.46 10.82
C GLU A 399 -15.52 -9.74 9.37
N ALA A 400 -16.45 -9.67 8.42
CA ALA A 400 -16.17 -9.89 6.99
C ALA A 400 -15.21 -8.86 6.36
N LEU A 401 -14.95 -7.73 7.03
CA LEU A 401 -14.01 -6.69 6.57
C LEU A 401 -12.61 -6.84 7.19
N ALA A 402 -12.41 -7.78 8.11
CA ALA A 402 -11.11 -8.06 8.71
C ALA A 402 -10.08 -8.54 7.67
N PRO A 403 -8.76 -8.36 7.90
CA PRO A 403 -7.72 -8.93 7.05
C PRO A 403 -7.95 -10.43 6.81
N GLU A 404 -7.83 -10.85 5.56
CA GLU A 404 -8.21 -12.19 5.15
C GLU A 404 -7.00 -13.11 5.06
N TRP A 405 -7.09 -14.27 5.68
CA TRP A 405 -6.05 -15.27 5.61
C TRP A 405 -6.19 -16.12 4.34
N PRO A 406 -5.09 -16.45 3.66
CA PRO A 406 -5.16 -17.35 2.51
C PRO A 406 -5.70 -18.73 2.93
N GLU A 407 -6.49 -19.41 2.11
CA GLU A 407 -7.00 -20.74 2.46
C GLU A 407 -5.88 -21.78 2.66
N GLU A 408 -6.04 -22.74 3.59
CA GLU A 408 -5.04 -23.80 3.86
C GLU A 408 -4.67 -24.61 2.59
N ASN A 409 -5.62 -24.80 1.67
CA ASN A 409 -5.37 -25.56 0.43
C ASN A 409 -4.49 -24.81 -0.58
N SER A 410 -4.25 -23.52 -0.37
CA SER A 410 -3.44 -22.64 -1.21
C SER A 410 -1.98 -22.52 -0.75
N LEU A 411 -1.63 -23.19 0.36
CA LEU A 411 -0.32 -23.17 1.03
C LEU A 411 0.54 -24.41 0.73
#